data_AF-A0ABD2IPX1-F1
#
_entry.id   AF-A0ABD2IPX1-F1
#
_cell.length_a   1.000
_cell.length_b   1.000
_cell.length_c   1.000
_cell.angle_alpha   90.00
_cell.angle_beta   90.00
_cell.angle_gamma   90.00
#
_symmetry.space_group_name_H-M   'P 1'
#
loop_
_entity.id
_entity.type
_entity.pdbx_description
1 polymer ?
#
loop_
_entity_poly.entity_id
_entity_poly.type
_entity_poly.pdbx_seq_one_letter_code
_entity_poly.pdbx_strand_id
1 'polypeptide(L)'
;MKRRSSSAVCAEPKNVRRSIFVEGIRAQTNLSNGTFRWDRLLDEVQQMGTYPMDRVVPVSAFGNPALGEFYKVMPSSGLRLEIRHEDYKQQLGDIKQTYWIAEVKELVGFYLLLRYEGMDEEGDERDDFWANIGSDDVKNVGYCSKHDNCELLPPRKIAGRKTDWREYIVTQLNDCKTLTGKWVRERQLSLVEGRFKIGTRLELLDRLYSSRVRPARVIEQLGRRICVQVCQEDVDKQHWAEAKREDAQVRTGIWCDESYELIFPVGWARANGYGLLANAEYVEHCSKIVQALKHGKLPEYDKLDASPDIFNDWKENVAEDKGGERTIHWQVGMKFECLDPLNQSFLELKVATCLALLTDGYLRIGFDGPDVEEDAMPIHCTSPFLFPTNYAAEHGIALSGPKETEGDFSWPDYLRQCQAIPAPNVLFDPLPSAAKLQHFKVGAKLEATDQCEPNLVCPATICAIRGRLLQVHFDGWESEMDQLFDYRSRELFPIGWCEMYGYKLEAPKGYDLSKKKMRTIGE
;
A
#
# COMPACT_ATOMS: atom_id res chain seq x y z
N MET A 1 1.90 60.57 -18.12
CA MET A 1 1.63 60.50 -16.66
C MET A 1 1.48 59.04 -16.26
N LYS A 2 2.46 58.49 -15.54
CA LYS A 2 2.44 57.13 -14.96
C LYS A 2 1.52 57.13 -13.74
N ARG A 3 0.57 56.19 -13.65
CA ARG A 3 -0.10 55.85 -12.39
C ARG A 3 0.32 54.45 -11.96
N ARG A 4 0.91 54.39 -10.76
CA ARG A 4 1.44 53.21 -10.07
C ARG A 4 0.30 52.35 -9.54
N SER A 5 0.34 51.05 -9.81
CA SER A 5 -0.35 50.03 -9.03
C SER A 5 0.53 49.67 -7.82
N SER A 6 -0.02 49.72 -6.61
CA SER A 6 0.65 49.20 -5.41
C SER A 6 0.42 47.70 -5.34
N SER A 7 1.48 46.91 -5.56
CA SER A 7 1.53 45.51 -5.16
C SER A 7 1.72 45.44 -3.64
N ALA A 8 0.66 45.07 -2.92
CA ALA A 8 0.78 44.63 -1.54
C ALA A 8 1.47 43.25 -1.55
N VAL A 9 2.70 43.23 -1.06
CA VAL A 9 3.48 42.02 -0.83
C VAL A 9 2.86 41.30 0.37
N CYS A 10 2.07 40.25 0.11
CA CYS A 10 1.72 39.29 1.16
C CYS A 10 2.99 38.53 1.54
N ALA A 11 3.42 38.73 2.78
CA ALA A 11 4.53 38.01 3.37
C ALA A 11 4.20 36.51 3.46
N GLU A 12 5.07 35.68 2.90
CA GLU A 12 5.04 34.22 3.06
C GLU A 12 5.08 33.86 4.55
N PRO A 13 4.23 32.93 5.02
CA PRO A 13 4.35 32.44 6.38
C PRO A 13 5.65 31.64 6.49
N LYS A 14 6.57 32.14 7.34
CA LYS A 14 7.84 31.49 7.66
C LYS A 14 7.58 30.05 8.10
N ASN A 15 8.07 29.12 7.30
CA ASN A 15 8.16 27.68 7.58
C ASN A 15 8.86 27.45 8.93
N VAL A 16 8.09 27.28 10.00
CA VAL A 16 8.60 26.70 11.24
C VAL A 16 8.58 25.18 11.06
N ARG A 17 9.59 24.66 10.36
CA ARG A 17 9.94 23.23 10.43
C ARG A 17 10.49 22.95 11.82
N ARG A 18 9.60 22.82 12.81
CA ARG A 18 9.95 22.17 14.08
C ARG A 18 10.19 20.70 13.76
N SER A 19 11.45 20.30 13.87
CA SER A 19 11.90 18.92 13.93
C SER A 19 11.15 18.20 15.05
N ILE A 20 10.07 17.51 14.72
CA ILE A 20 9.53 16.46 15.59
C ILE A 20 10.52 15.30 15.47
N PHE A 21 11.44 15.21 16.42
CA PHE A 21 12.10 13.93 16.70
C PHE A 21 10.99 13.02 17.22
N VAL A 22 10.53 12.09 16.39
CA VAL A 22 9.68 10.99 16.85
C VAL A 22 10.62 9.96 17.48
N GLU A 23 11.02 10.21 18.73
CA GLU A 23 11.57 9.16 19.57
C GLU A 23 10.48 8.09 19.74
N GLY A 24 10.72 6.87 19.25
CA GLY A 24 9.85 5.72 19.55
C GLY A 24 9.51 4.80 18.38
N ILE A 25 9.64 5.24 17.12
CA ILE A 25 9.37 4.36 15.96
C ILE A 25 10.71 3.79 15.47
N ARG A 26 11.15 2.71 16.11
CA ARG A 26 12.14 1.81 15.52
C ARG A 26 11.38 0.84 14.63
N ALA A 27 11.78 0.72 13.36
CA ALA A 27 11.35 -0.43 12.57
C ALA A 27 11.78 -1.68 13.35
N GLN A 28 10.82 -2.50 13.75
CA GLN A 28 11.14 -3.84 14.25
C GLN A 28 11.44 -4.72 13.03
N THR A 29 12.54 -4.43 12.32
CA THR A 29 12.99 -5.25 11.17
C THR A 29 13.43 -6.64 11.64
N ASN A 30 13.68 -6.81 12.93
CA ASN A 30 13.81 -8.12 13.57
C ASN A 30 12.44 -8.66 13.95
N LEU A 31 11.69 -9.11 12.96
CA LEU A 31 10.47 -9.87 13.19
C LEU A 31 10.83 -11.15 13.98
N SER A 32 10.28 -11.28 15.18
CA SER A 32 10.45 -12.46 16.05
C SER A 32 9.79 -13.71 15.46
N ASN A 33 10.03 -14.88 16.07
CA ASN A 33 9.43 -16.17 15.72
C ASN A 33 7.95 -16.02 15.29
N GLY A 34 7.60 -16.40 14.05
CA GLY A 34 6.21 -16.39 13.58
C GLY A 34 5.95 -15.73 12.23
N THR A 35 6.93 -15.04 11.63
CA THR A 35 6.81 -14.50 10.27
C THR A 35 7.45 -15.41 9.22
N PHE A 36 6.89 -15.45 8.02
CA PHE A 36 7.52 -16.07 6.85
C PHE A 36 8.72 -15.23 6.37
N ARG A 37 9.70 -15.91 5.75
CA ARG A 37 10.90 -15.32 5.18
C ARG A 37 11.08 -15.79 3.73
N TRP A 38 11.52 -14.88 2.88
CA TRP A 38 11.78 -15.15 1.46
C TRP A 38 13.10 -15.89 1.19
N ASP A 39 13.83 -16.34 2.22
CA ASP A 39 15.18 -16.91 2.10
C ASP A 39 15.30 -17.97 0.98
N ARG A 40 14.33 -18.89 0.87
CA ARG A 40 14.34 -19.93 -0.18
C ARG A 40 14.22 -19.33 -1.59
N LEU A 41 13.33 -18.37 -1.80
CA LEU A 41 13.18 -17.71 -3.09
C LEU A 41 14.47 -16.95 -3.45
N LEU A 42 15.05 -16.25 -2.48
CA LEU A 42 16.29 -15.50 -2.64
C LEU A 42 17.47 -16.43 -2.98
N ASP A 43 17.60 -17.58 -2.32
CA ASP A 43 18.59 -18.62 -2.62
C ASP A 43 18.41 -19.18 -4.05
N GLU A 44 17.16 -19.46 -4.47
CA GLU A 44 16.86 -19.93 -5.83
C GLU A 44 17.23 -18.88 -6.89
N VAL A 45 16.99 -17.60 -6.61
CA VAL A 45 17.35 -16.50 -7.51
C VAL A 45 18.87 -16.38 -7.64
N GLN A 46 19.59 -16.39 -6.52
CA GLN A 46 21.05 -16.30 -6.50
C GLN A 46 21.71 -17.45 -7.30
N GLN A 47 21.18 -18.67 -7.23
CA GLN A 47 21.69 -19.82 -7.98
C GLN A 47 21.52 -19.70 -9.50
N MET A 48 20.56 -18.91 -9.98
CA MET A 48 20.34 -18.70 -11.41
C MET A 48 21.27 -17.64 -12.03
N GLY A 49 21.92 -16.82 -11.21
CA GLY A 49 22.91 -15.83 -11.65
C GLY A 49 22.38 -14.76 -12.61
N THR A 50 21.06 -14.56 -12.67
CA THR A 50 20.41 -13.53 -13.50
C THR A 50 19.21 -12.94 -12.76
N TYR A 51 19.04 -11.61 -12.88
CA TYR A 51 17.92 -10.90 -12.25
C TYR A 51 16.58 -11.49 -12.72
N PRO A 52 15.70 -11.92 -11.80
CA PRO A 52 14.52 -12.69 -12.16
C PRO A 52 13.36 -11.77 -12.53
N MET A 53 13.48 -11.05 -13.65
CA MET A 53 12.44 -10.14 -14.15
C MET A 53 11.07 -10.83 -14.27
N ASP A 54 11.06 -12.15 -14.45
CA ASP A 54 9.85 -12.95 -14.59
C ASP A 54 9.41 -13.69 -13.31
N ARG A 55 10.22 -13.74 -12.22
CA ARG A 55 9.81 -14.41 -10.96
C ARG A 55 9.44 -13.48 -9.83
N VAL A 56 9.76 -12.18 -9.91
CA VAL A 56 9.42 -11.21 -8.86
C VAL A 56 8.93 -9.92 -9.49
N VAL A 57 7.87 -9.35 -8.93
CA VAL A 57 7.40 -8.03 -9.36
C VAL A 57 8.37 -6.94 -8.87
N PRO A 58 8.98 -6.13 -9.75
CA PRO A 58 9.95 -5.12 -9.34
C PRO A 58 9.27 -3.98 -8.55
N VAL A 59 10.00 -3.36 -7.62
CA VAL A 59 9.49 -2.25 -6.79
C VAL A 59 8.89 -1.11 -7.62
N SER A 60 9.47 -0.83 -8.79
CA SER A 60 9.01 0.20 -9.72
C SER A 60 7.63 -0.07 -10.35
N ALA A 61 7.12 -1.30 -10.28
CA ALA A 61 5.80 -1.66 -10.79
C ALA A 61 4.67 -1.15 -9.88
N PHE A 62 4.96 -1.02 -8.59
CA PHE A 62 4.00 -0.59 -7.59
C PHE A 62 3.88 0.94 -7.60
N GLY A 63 2.67 1.46 -7.43
CA GLY A 63 2.46 2.91 -7.40
C GLY A 63 3.22 3.52 -6.22
N ASN A 64 3.93 4.64 -6.43
CA ASN A 64 4.66 5.43 -5.41
C ASN A 64 5.21 4.59 -4.22
N PRO A 65 6.19 3.70 -4.45
CA PRO A 65 6.72 2.83 -3.41
C PRO A 65 7.57 3.64 -2.44
N ALA A 66 7.59 3.22 -1.18
CA ALA A 66 8.52 3.73 -0.19
C ALA A 66 9.95 3.68 -0.72
N LEU A 67 10.76 4.68 -0.37
CA LEU A 67 12.14 4.83 -0.86
C LEU A 67 12.23 5.02 -2.38
N GLY A 68 11.17 5.50 -3.07
CA GLY A 68 11.14 5.62 -4.53
C GLY A 68 12.34 6.36 -5.15
N GLU A 69 12.88 7.39 -4.49
CA GLU A 69 14.10 8.09 -4.96
C GLU A 69 15.35 7.21 -4.93
N PHE A 70 15.48 6.31 -3.94
CA PHE A 70 16.56 5.32 -3.93
C PHE A 70 16.44 4.35 -5.11
N TYR A 71 15.22 3.92 -5.44
CA TYR A 71 15.01 2.99 -6.55
C TYR A 71 15.22 3.62 -7.93
N LYS A 72 15.07 4.95 -8.08
CA LYS A 72 15.40 5.65 -9.33
C LYS A 72 16.89 5.59 -9.71
N VAL A 73 17.77 5.33 -8.74
CA VAL A 73 19.24 5.29 -8.96
C VAL A 73 19.80 3.87 -8.97
N MET A 74 18.94 2.84 -8.88
CA MET A 74 19.31 1.43 -8.71
C MET A 74 18.99 0.53 -9.91
N PRO A 75 19.81 -0.52 -10.15
CA PRO A 75 21.21 -0.63 -9.78
C PRO A 75 22.06 0.14 -10.80
N SER A 76 22.63 1.26 -10.38
CA SER A 76 23.89 1.70 -10.99
C SER A 76 24.97 0.73 -10.52
N SER A 77 25.72 0.10 -11.42
CA SER A 77 26.87 -0.73 -11.03
C SER A 77 27.80 0.02 -10.06
N GLY A 78 28.28 -0.68 -9.03
CA GLY A 78 29.22 -0.12 -8.04
C GLY A 78 28.58 0.65 -6.87
N LEU A 79 27.30 0.40 -6.53
CA LEU A 79 26.74 0.89 -5.27
C LEU A 79 27.39 0.15 -4.08
N ARG A 80 27.93 0.93 -3.14
CA ARG A 80 28.57 0.43 -1.91
C ARG A 80 27.89 0.96 -0.66
N LEU A 81 27.85 0.12 0.36
CA LEU A 81 27.15 0.34 1.62
C LEU A 81 28.05 -0.04 2.79
N GLU A 82 27.84 0.56 3.95
CA GLU A 82 28.33 0.01 5.21
C GLU A 82 27.24 -0.89 5.80
N ILE A 83 27.57 -2.16 6.04
CA ILE A 83 26.64 -3.17 6.58
C ILE A 83 27.17 -3.75 7.89
N ARG A 84 26.30 -3.87 8.88
CA ARG A 84 26.67 -4.40 10.20
C ARG A 84 26.98 -5.90 10.12
N HIS A 85 27.94 -6.34 10.91
CA HIS A 85 28.24 -7.75 11.16
C HIS A 85 28.69 -7.97 12.62
N GLU A 86 28.72 -9.20 13.11
CA GLU A 86 28.92 -9.50 14.54
C GLU A 86 30.26 -10.21 14.88
N ASP A 87 31.18 -10.39 13.92
CA ASP A 87 32.42 -11.16 14.08
C ASP A 87 33.29 -10.74 15.28
N TYR A 88 33.21 -9.47 15.69
CA TYR A 88 34.01 -8.90 16.79
C TYR A 88 33.20 -8.62 18.05
N LYS A 89 31.92 -9.01 18.11
CA LYS A 89 31.02 -8.74 19.25
C LYS A 89 31.58 -9.22 20.58
N GLN A 90 32.23 -10.39 20.60
CA GLN A 90 32.87 -10.92 21.81
C GLN A 90 34.08 -10.09 22.28
N GLN A 91 34.77 -9.40 21.36
CA GLN A 91 35.97 -8.61 21.67
C GLN A 91 35.63 -7.16 22.05
N LEU A 92 34.66 -6.57 21.35
CA LEU A 92 34.29 -5.17 21.50
C LEU A 92 33.11 -4.94 22.46
N GLY A 93 32.39 -6.01 22.81
CA GLY A 93 31.16 -5.94 23.63
C GLY A 93 29.99 -5.27 22.90
N ASP A 94 28.88 -5.10 23.59
CA ASP A 94 27.64 -4.52 23.00
C ASP A 94 27.69 -3.00 22.80
N ILE A 95 28.77 -2.34 23.27
CA ILE A 95 28.93 -0.89 23.23
C ILE A 95 29.34 -0.40 21.83
N LYS A 96 30.13 -1.21 21.11
CA LYS A 96 30.64 -0.88 19.78
C LYS A 96 30.07 -1.82 18.72
N GLN A 97 29.43 -1.25 17.71
CA GLN A 97 28.93 -1.99 16.56
C GLN A 97 29.99 -2.10 15.47
N THR A 98 30.11 -3.26 14.82
CA THR A 98 31.05 -3.45 13.71
C THR A 98 30.35 -3.45 12.38
N TYR A 99 30.94 -2.73 11.44
CA TYR A 99 30.47 -2.61 10.07
C TYR A 99 31.61 -2.93 9.10
N TRP A 100 31.24 -3.36 7.90
CA TRP A 100 32.17 -3.42 6.78
C TRP A 100 31.52 -2.94 5.49
N ILE A 101 32.33 -2.64 4.49
CA ILE A 101 31.84 -2.18 3.20
C ILE A 101 31.43 -3.39 2.37
N ALA A 102 30.26 -3.30 1.74
CA ALA A 102 29.78 -4.28 0.79
C ALA A 102 29.27 -3.62 -0.50
N GLU A 103 29.53 -4.28 -1.63
CA GLU A 103 28.98 -3.94 -2.94
C GLU A 103 27.61 -4.61 -3.13
N VAL A 104 26.65 -3.86 -3.67
CA VAL A 104 25.35 -4.43 -4.08
C VAL A 104 25.51 -5.13 -5.42
N LYS A 105 25.32 -6.45 -5.42
CA LYS A 105 25.41 -7.30 -6.63
C LYS A 105 24.06 -7.40 -7.34
N GLU A 106 22.98 -7.58 -6.58
CA GLU A 106 21.61 -7.70 -7.11
C GLU A 106 20.58 -7.06 -6.17
N LEU A 107 19.38 -6.83 -6.71
CA LEU A 107 18.24 -6.23 -6.00
C LEU A 107 17.01 -7.11 -6.25
N VAL A 108 16.29 -7.53 -5.23
CA VAL A 108 15.13 -8.41 -5.39
C VAL A 108 14.05 -7.91 -4.42
N GLY A 109 13.11 -7.13 -4.94
CA GLY A 109 12.18 -6.36 -4.13
C GLY A 109 12.91 -5.36 -3.22
N PHE A 110 12.75 -5.52 -1.90
CA PHE A 110 13.49 -4.77 -0.89
C PHE A 110 14.80 -5.45 -0.43
N TYR A 111 15.17 -6.59 -1.00
CA TYR A 111 16.42 -7.29 -0.64
C TYR A 111 17.58 -6.93 -1.56
N LEU A 112 18.75 -6.75 -0.98
CA LEU A 112 20.03 -6.52 -1.65
C LEU A 112 20.88 -7.77 -1.50
N LEU A 113 21.41 -8.29 -2.61
CA LEU A 113 22.49 -9.28 -2.56
C LEU A 113 23.79 -8.51 -2.39
N LEU A 114 24.51 -8.78 -1.31
CA LEU A 114 25.69 -8.04 -0.89
C LEU A 114 26.92 -8.95 -0.94
N ARG A 115 28.04 -8.38 -1.41
CA ARG A 115 29.37 -8.97 -1.30
C ARG A 115 30.29 -8.04 -0.54
N TYR A 116 31.00 -8.53 0.46
CA TYR A 116 31.97 -7.72 1.18
C TYR A 116 33.14 -7.29 0.29
N GLU A 117 33.59 -6.04 0.46
CA GLU A 117 34.84 -5.58 -0.17
C GLU A 117 36.02 -6.39 0.35
N GLY A 118 36.86 -6.89 -0.56
CA GLY A 118 37.94 -7.85 -0.26
C GLY A 118 37.59 -9.33 -0.48
N MET A 119 36.35 -9.61 -0.90
CA MET A 119 35.93 -10.90 -1.45
C MET A 119 36.04 -10.89 -2.98
N ASP A 120 37.28 -10.76 -3.47
CA ASP A 120 37.64 -10.58 -4.87
C ASP A 120 38.20 -11.84 -5.55
N GLU A 121 38.13 -13.00 -4.89
CA GLU A 121 38.64 -14.29 -5.39
C GLU A 121 37.52 -15.15 -6.01
N GLU A 122 37.87 -16.04 -6.94
CA GLU A 122 36.93 -17.00 -7.52
C GLU A 122 36.39 -17.94 -6.43
N GLY A 123 35.06 -18.04 -6.32
CA GLY A 123 34.41 -18.84 -5.29
C GLY A 123 33.84 -18.03 -4.13
N ASP A 124 34.20 -16.76 -4.00
CA ASP A 124 33.68 -15.89 -2.94
C ASP A 124 32.20 -15.54 -3.15
N GLU A 125 31.64 -15.73 -4.36
CA GLU A 125 30.20 -15.55 -4.62
C GLU A 125 29.30 -16.44 -3.77
N ARG A 126 29.86 -17.51 -3.19
CA ARG A 126 29.16 -18.41 -2.25
C ARG A 126 28.94 -17.76 -0.87
N ASP A 127 29.67 -16.69 -0.58
CA ASP A 127 29.57 -15.91 0.66
C ASP A 127 28.74 -14.63 0.49
N ASP A 128 28.17 -14.41 -0.71
CA ASP A 128 27.20 -13.34 -0.91
C ASP A 128 25.97 -13.58 -0.03
N PHE A 129 25.44 -12.51 0.54
CA PHE A 129 24.36 -12.59 1.52
C PHE A 129 23.28 -11.54 1.26
N TRP A 130 22.05 -11.88 1.60
CA TRP A 130 20.90 -11.00 1.44
C TRP A 130 20.69 -10.11 2.65
N ALA A 131 20.40 -8.83 2.41
CA ALA A 131 19.96 -7.89 3.43
C ALA A 131 18.78 -7.06 2.94
N ASN A 132 17.77 -6.83 3.77
CA ASN A 132 16.69 -5.91 3.45
C ASN A 132 17.20 -4.45 3.53
N ILE A 133 16.96 -3.66 2.50
CA ILE A 133 17.37 -2.24 2.44
C ILE A 133 16.78 -1.42 3.60
N GLY A 134 15.61 -1.81 4.11
CA GLY A 134 14.96 -1.20 5.27
C GLY A 134 15.65 -1.49 6.62
N SER A 135 16.65 -2.38 6.67
CA SER A 135 17.30 -2.77 7.92
C SER A 135 18.05 -1.63 8.63
N ASP A 136 18.05 -1.68 9.96
CA ASP A 136 18.94 -0.91 10.85
C ASP A 136 20.42 -1.22 10.68
N ASP A 137 20.76 -2.27 9.95
CA ASP A 137 22.15 -2.64 9.70
C ASP A 137 22.71 -1.99 8.43
N VAL A 138 21.87 -1.44 7.55
CA VAL A 138 22.32 -0.81 6.30
C VAL A 138 22.61 0.68 6.50
N LYS A 139 23.78 1.14 6.05
CA LYS A 139 24.25 2.52 6.16
C LYS A 139 24.93 3.01 4.88
N ASN A 140 24.98 4.32 4.69
CA ASN A 140 25.81 4.94 3.65
C ASN A 140 27.30 4.79 4.00
N VAL A 141 28.15 4.77 2.98
CA VAL A 141 29.61 4.87 3.17
C VAL A 141 29.96 6.20 3.83
N GLY A 142 30.85 6.15 4.82
CA GLY A 142 31.20 7.25 5.71
C GLY A 142 30.28 7.41 6.92
N TYR A 143 29.48 6.40 7.26
CA TYR A 143 28.66 6.42 8.48
C TYR A 143 29.54 6.20 9.72
N CYS A 144 30.39 5.18 9.71
CA CYS A 144 31.27 4.86 10.84
C CYS A 144 32.28 5.95 11.16
N SER A 145 32.73 6.72 10.16
CA SER A 145 33.64 7.84 10.40
C SER A 145 33.01 9.04 11.12
N LYS A 146 31.68 9.05 11.28
CA LYS A 146 30.90 10.13 11.89
C LYS A 146 30.25 9.75 13.23
N HIS A 147 30.41 8.50 13.68
CA HIS A 147 29.75 8.00 14.88
C HIS A 147 30.76 7.23 15.74
N ASP A 148 30.85 7.59 17.02
CA ASP A 148 31.86 7.06 17.95
C ASP A 148 31.56 5.63 18.45
N ASN A 149 30.32 5.15 18.24
CA ASN A 149 29.85 3.85 18.72
C ASN A 149 29.96 2.74 17.67
N CYS A 150 30.70 2.96 16.58
CA CYS A 150 30.93 1.94 15.56
C CYS A 150 32.34 1.95 15.01
N GLU A 151 32.75 0.78 14.50
CA GLU A 151 34.08 0.53 13.94
C GLU A 151 33.92 -0.10 12.54
N LEU A 152 34.78 0.31 11.61
CA LEU A 152 34.84 -0.26 10.27
C LEU A 152 35.93 -1.33 10.22
N LEU A 153 35.55 -2.62 10.35
CA LEU A 153 36.48 -3.75 10.43
C LEU A 153 36.14 -4.82 9.39
N PRO A 154 37.12 -5.40 8.67
CA PRO A 154 36.85 -6.48 7.74
C PRO A 154 36.34 -7.72 8.49
N PRO A 155 35.35 -8.46 7.94
CA PRO A 155 34.94 -9.75 8.47
C PRO A 155 36.15 -10.66 8.67
N ARG A 156 36.14 -11.47 9.73
CA ARG A 156 37.29 -12.33 10.12
C ARG A 156 37.73 -13.26 9.00
N LYS A 157 36.77 -13.71 8.18
CA LYS A 157 37.02 -14.57 7.00
C LYS A 157 37.98 -13.94 5.99
N ILE A 158 37.91 -12.62 5.83
CA ILE A 158 38.78 -11.90 4.89
C ILE A 158 39.87 -11.11 5.59
N ALA A 159 39.81 -10.87 6.91
CA ALA A 159 40.72 -9.97 7.63
C ALA A 159 42.22 -10.16 7.34
N GLY A 160 42.68 -11.39 7.05
CA GLY A 160 44.07 -11.70 6.69
C GLY A 160 44.45 -11.55 5.21
N ARG A 161 43.50 -11.27 4.31
CA ARG A 161 43.74 -11.22 2.86
C ARG A 161 44.50 -9.99 2.38
N LYS A 162 44.46 -8.89 3.14
CA LYS A 162 45.16 -7.64 2.81
C LYS A 162 46.01 -7.21 4.01
N THR A 163 47.19 -6.66 3.71
CA THR A 163 48.10 -6.11 4.73
C THR A 163 47.71 -4.71 5.17
N ASP A 164 47.18 -3.90 4.24
CA ASP A 164 46.64 -2.57 4.51
C ASP A 164 45.21 -2.45 3.95
N TRP A 165 44.24 -2.67 4.82
CA TRP A 165 42.82 -2.53 4.49
C TRP A 165 42.40 -1.10 4.19
N ARG A 166 43.10 -0.11 4.77
CA ARG A 166 42.78 1.30 4.57
C ARG A 166 43.13 1.71 3.14
N GLU A 167 44.33 1.37 2.67
CA GLU A 167 44.74 1.62 1.29
C GLU A 167 43.82 0.91 0.28
N TYR A 168 43.50 -0.37 0.54
CA TYR A 168 42.59 -1.13 -0.30
C TYR A 168 41.22 -0.47 -0.42
N ILE A 169 40.57 -0.15 0.70
CA ILE A 169 39.23 0.44 0.69
C ILE A 169 39.22 1.84 0.05
N VAL A 170 40.23 2.68 0.30
CA VAL A 170 40.32 4.00 -0.36
C VAL A 170 40.33 3.85 -1.89
N THR A 171 40.99 2.80 -2.41
CA THR A 171 40.98 2.49 -3.84
C THR A 171 39.60 2.07 -4.33
N GLN A 172 38.89 1.21 -3.59
CA GLN A 172 37.55 0.72 -3.97
C GLN A 172 36.47 1.81 -3.90
N LEU A 173 36.62 2.76 -2.97
CA LEU A 173 35.66 3.83 -2.77
C LEU A 173 35.83 5.00 -3.74
N ASN A 174 36.91 5.03 -4.53
CA ASN A 174 37.11 6.06 -5.53
C ASN A 174 35.97 6.03 -6.57
N ASP A 175 35.27 7.16 -6.73
CA ASP A 175 34.09 7.32 -7.60
C ASP A 175 32.93 6.34 -7.33
N CYS A 176 32.88 5.70 -6.16
CA CYS A 176 31.79 4.79 -5.83
C CYS A 176 30.47 5.54 -5.61
N LYS A 177 29.35 4.86 -5.88
CA LYS A 177 28.02 5.34 -5.49
C LYS A 177 27.69 4.81 -4.10
N THR A 178 26.98 5.59 -3.30
CA THR A 178 26.47 5.15 -2.00
C THR A 178 25.14 5.82 -1.68
N LEU A 179 24.49 5.40 -0.59
CA LEU A 179 23.27 6.00 -0.08
C LEU A 179 23.50 7.45 0.34
N THR A 180 22.43 8.25 0.36
CA THR A 180 22.53 9.65 0.80
C THR A 180 23.02 9.70 2.26
N GLY A 181 23.74 10.77 2.62
CA GLY A 181 24.11 11.01 4.03
C GLY A 181 22.91 11.24 4.97
N LYS A 182 21.68 11.28 4.43
CA LYS A 182 20.41 11.40 5.16
C LYS A 182 19.63 10.09 5.19
N TRP A 183 20.21 8.98 4.70
CA TRP A 183 19.55 7.70 4.55
C TRP A 183 18.75 7.24 5.76
N VAL A 184 19.36 7.27 6.96
CA VAL A 184 18.70 6.85 8.21
C VAL A 184 17.41 7.63 8.44
N ARG A 185 17.43 8.94 8.16
CA ARG A 185 16.26 9.81 8.29
C ARG A 185 15.24 9.54 7.19
N GLU A 186 15.66 9.39 5.94
CA GLU A 186 14.77 9.11 4.80
C GLU A 186 13.99 7.81 5.01
N ARG A 187 14.68 6.77 5.47
CA ARG A 187 14.09 5.48 5.83
C ARG A 187 13.15 5.56 7.04
N GLN A 188 13.48 6.35 8.07
CA GLN A 188 12.55 6.58 9.17
C GLN A 188 11.28 7.31 8.70
N LEU A 189 11.42 8.29 7.81
CA LEU A 189 10.29 9.04 7.27
C LEU A 189 9.35 8.14 6.46
N SER A 190 9.87 7.15 5.70
CA SER A 190 9.00 6.23 4.95
C SER A 190 8.12 5.32 5.81
N LEU A 191 8.47 5.13 7.09
CA LEU A 191 7.67 4.34 8.05
C LEU A 191 6.48 5.12 8.63
N VAL A 192 6.49 6.45 8.52
CA VAL A 192 5.47 7.35 9.07
C VAL A 192 4.88 8.31 8.04
N GLU A 193 5.25 8.10 6.77
CA GLU A 193 4.73 8.81 5.63
C GLU A 193 3.23 8.53 5.50
N GLY A 194 2.45 9.54 5.12
CA GLY A 194 1.00 9.44 5.02
C GLY A 194 0.31 10.68 5.55
N ARG A 195 -0.88 10.94 5.03
CA ARG A 195 -1.75 12.09 5.34
C ARG A 195 -2.42 11.94 6.69
N PHE A 196 -2.76 10.70 7.06
CA PHE A 196 -3.39 10.40 8.34
C PHE A 196 -2.35 10.27 9.46
N LYS A 197 -2.83 10.43 10.71
CA LYS A 197 -2.05 10.26 11.93
C LYS A 197 -2.85 9.46 12.95
N ILE A 198 -2.16 8.83 13.90
CA ILE A 198 -2.81 8.14 15.02
C ILE A 198 -3.73 9.12 15.76
N GLY A 199 -4.97 8.69 16.00
CA GLY A 199 -6.05 9.46 16.60
C GLY A 199 -6.96 10.18 15.60
N THR A 200 -6.58 10.28 14.32
CA THR A 200 -7.42 10.92 13.29
C THR A 200 -8.79 10.23 13.24
N ARG A 201 -9.87 11.00 13.43
CA ARG A 201 -11.27 10.58 13.41
C ARG A 201 -11.85 10.74 12.02
N LEU A 202 -12.50 9.70 11.50
CA LEU A 202 -13.08 9.64 10.16
C LEU A 202 -14.38 8.81 10.18
N GLU A 203 -15.11 8.77 9.08
CA GLU A 203 -16.26 7.89 8.91
C GLU A 203 -15.86 6.64 8.09
N LEU A 204 -16.17 5.45 8.58
CA LEU A 204 -15.80 4.18 7.96
C LEU A 204 -17.05 3.40 7.57
N LEU A 205 -17.11 2.87 6.34
CA LEU A 205 -18.22 2.01 5.91
C LEU A 205 -18.39 0.79 6.83
N ASP A 206 -19.62 0.50 7.21
CA ASP A 206 -19.94 -0.70 7.98
C ASP A 206 -19.95 -1.93 7.04
N ARG A 207 -19.00 -2.85 7.22
CA ARG A 207 -18.90 -4.06 6.36
C ARG A 207 -20.05 -5.04 6.57
N LEU A 208 -20.79 -4.94 7.67
CA LEU A 208 -21.98 -5.77 7.94
C LEU A 208 -23.26 -5.14 7.38
N TYR A 209 -23.25 -3.83 7.15
CA TYR A 209 -24.41 -3.06 6.70
C TYR A 209 -23.94 -1.95 5.75
N SER A 210 -23.85 -2.26 4.46
CA SER A 210 -23.30 -1.36 3.45
C SER A 210 -24.05 -0.03 3.32
N SER A 211 -25.31 0.03 3.76
CA SER A 211 -26.16 1.23 3.78
C SER A 211 -25.79 2.29 4.83
N ARG A 212 -24.75 2.06 5.65
CA ARG A 212 -24.32 3.01 6.69
C ARG A 212 -22.81 3.06 6.92
N VAL A 213 -22.37 4.17 7.50
CA VAL A 213 -21.01 4.36 8.01
C VAL A 213 -21.00 4.54 9.53
N ARG A 214 -19.81 4.43 10.12
CA ARG A 214 -19.56 4.54 11.56
C ARG A 214 -18.35 5.43 11.83
N PRO A 215 -18.35 6.28 12.87
CA PRO A 215 -17.17 7.02 13.26
C PRO A 215 -16.09 6.05 13.76
N ALA A 216 -14.88 6.27 13.26
CA ALA A 216 -13.73 5.44 13.52
C ALA A 216 -12.46 6.29 13.68
N ARG A 217 -11.42 5.71 14.25
CA ARG A 217 -10.14 6.37 14.47
C ARG A 217 -9.00 5.53 13.91
N VAL A 218 -7.98 6.23 13.42
CA VAL A 218 -6.68 5.61 13.13
C VAL A 218 -6.01 5.24 14.45
N ILE A 219 -5.84 3.95 14.72
CA ILE A 219 -5.21 3.45 15.95
C ILE A 219 -3.73 3.12 15.75
N GLU A 220 -3.35 2.74 14.54
CA GLU A 220 -1.99 2.39 14.15
C GLU A 220 -1.69 2.84 12.73
N GLN A 221 -0.41 3.06 12.42
CA GLN A 221 0.05 3.51 11.11
C GLN A 221 1.41 2.90 10.76
N LEU A 222 1.54 2.37 9.56
CA LEU A 222 2.77 1.83 8.97
C LEU A 222 2.91 2.37 7.54
N GLY A 223 3.67 3.45 7.41
CA GLY A 223 3.66 4.28 6.21
C GLY A 223 2.23 4.68 5.88
N ARG A 224 1.83 4.41 4.64
CA ARG A 224 0.48 4.71 4.14
C ARG A 224 -0.61 3.77 4.66
N ARG A 225 -0.26 2.59 5.17
CA ARG A 225 -1.25 1.68 5.75
C ARG A 225 -1.65 2.18 7.12
N ILE A 226 -2.94 2.29 7.34
CA ILE A 226 -3.54 2.71 8.60
C ILE A 226 -4.46 1.60 9.11
N CYS A 227 -4.45 1.38 10.42
CA CYS A 227 -5.46 0.57 11.07
C CYS A 227 -6.57 1.48 11.58
N VAL A 228 -7.78 1.28 11.04
CA VAL A 228 -8.95 2.09 11.37
C VAL A 228 -9.91 1.27 12.22
N GLN A 229 -10.25 1.77 13.39
CA GLN A 229 -11.12 1.09 14.36
C GLN A 229 -12.30 1.97 14.76
N VAL A 230 -13.50 1.40 14.74
CA VAL A 230 -14.73 2.04 15.22
C VAL A 230 -14.56 2.40 16.69
N CYS A 231 -14.89 3.64 17.05
CA CYS A 231 -14.59 4.19 18.38
C CYS A 231 -15.82 4.13 19.30
N GLN A 232 -15.65 3.55 20.50
CA GLN A 232 -16.70 3.51 21.52
C GLN A 232 -17.19 4.91 21.92
N GLU A 233 -16.32 5.91 21.89
CA GLU A 233 -16.63 7.28 22.30
C GLU A 233 -17.60 7.98 21.36
N ASP A 234 -17.64 7.57 20.08
CA ASP A 234 -18.42 8.21 19.02
C ASP A 234 -19.65 7.36 18.61
N VAL A 235 -19.81 6.15 19.15
CA VAL A 235 -20.92 5.21 18.86
C VAL A 235 -21.82 5.00 20.10
N ASP A 236 -23.10 4.72 19.88
CA ASP A 236 -24.05 4.43 20.94
C ASP A 236 -23.66 3.17 21.77
N LYS A 237 -23.84 3.24 23.09
CA LYS A 237 -23.39 2.20 24.04
C LYS A 237 -24.11 0.86 23.86
N GLN A 238 -25.37 0.88 23.46
CA GLN A 238 -26.14 -0.36 23.24
C GLN A 238 -25.60 -1.09 22.00
N HIS A 239 -25.42 -0.35 20.90
CA HIS A 239 -24.86 -0.89 19.66
C HIS A 239 -23.40 -1.36 19.84
N TRP A 240 -22.62 -0.67 20.66
CA TRP A 240 -21.24 -1.09 20.98
C TRP A 240 -21.16 -2.47 21.65
N ALA A 241 -22.07 -2.76 22.58
CA ALA A 241 -22.05 -4.00 23.36
C ALA A 241 -22.30 -5.24 22.48
N GLU A 242 -23.14 -5.10 21.45
CA GLU A 242 -23.45 -6.14 20.48
C GLU A 242 -22.28 -6.36 19.50
N ALA A 243 -21.72 -5.27 18.95
CA ALA A 243 -20.67 -5.35 17.93
C ALA A 243 -19.33 -5.88 18.46
N LYS A 244 -19.00 -5.63 19.74
CA LYS A 244 -17.68 -5.97 20.33
C LYS A 244 -17.31 -7.46 20.28
N ARG A 245 -18.28 -8.36 20.08
CA ARG A 245 -18.03 -9.81 20.11
C ARG A 245 -17.54 -10.38 18.78
N GLU A 246 -17.99 -9.83 17.66
CA GLU A 246 -17.84 -10.47 16.34
C GLU A 246 -17.34 -9.51 15.26
N ASP A 247 -17.44 -8.20 15.47
CA ASP A 247 -17.06 -7.21 14.46
C ASP A 247 -15.57 -6.85 14.53
N ALA A 248 -14.83 -7.20 13.47
CA ALA A 248 -13.41 -6.87 13.34
C ALA A 248 -13.16 -5.35 13.37
N GLN A 249 -14.03 -4.53 12.79
CA GLN A 249 -13.91 -3.07 12.79
C GLN A 249 -13.98 -2.49 14.21
N VAL A 250 -14.58 -3.22 15.16
CA VAL A 250 -14.65 -2.86 16.58
C VAL A 250 -13.55 -3.52 17.40
N ARG A 251 -13.24 -4.81 17.18
CA ARG A 251 -12.32 -5.58 18.02
C ARG A 251 -10.85 -5.27 17.76
N THR A 252 -10.46 -5.24 16.49
CA THR A 252 -9.07 -5.08 16.05
C THR A 252 -8.84 -3.86 15.17
N GLY A 253 -9.92 -3.29 14.64
CA GLY A 253 -9.84 -2.43 13.47
C GLY A 253 -9.59 -3.24 12.19
N ILE A 254 -9.54 -2.51 11.08
CA ILE A 254 -9.17 -3.02 9.77
C ILE A 254 -7.97 -2.23 9.24
N TRP A 255 -7.00 -2.95 8.69
CA TRP A 255 -5.89 -2.32 7.98
C TRP A 255 -6.27 -2.01 6.53
N CYS A 256 -5.90 -0.82 6.05
CA CYS A 256 -6.05 -0.43 4.65
C CYS A 256 -5.04 0.66 4.30
N ASP A 257 -4.73 0.85 3.01
CA ASP A 257 -4.04 2.07 2.57
C ASP A 257 -4.90 3.32 2.85
N GLU A 258 -4.27 4.44 3.18
CA GLU A 258 -4.96 5.71 3.43
C GLU A 258 -5.76 6.28 2.24
N SER A 259 -5.64 5.71 1.04
CA SER A 259 -6.53 6.01 -0.10
C SER A 259 -7.71 5.04 -0.22
N TYR A 260 -7.98 4.23 0.80
CA TYR A 260 -9.12 3.32 0.81
C TYR A 260 -10.42 4.08 0.59
N GLU A 261 -11.26 3.57 -0.29
CA GLU A 261 -12.41 4.34 -0.80
C GLU A 261 -13.63 4.27 0.12
N LEU A 262 -13.57 3.40 1.12
CA LEU A 262 -14.64 3.17 2.09
C LEU A 262 -14.35 3.88 3.43
N ILE A 263 -13.40 4.82 3.44
CA ILE A 263 -13.22 5.82 4.51
C ILE A 263 -13.59 7.20 3.97
N PHE A 264 -14.24 8.00 4.80
CA PHE A 264 -14.86 9.26 4.43
C PHE A 264 -14.54 10.37 5.44
N PRO A 265 -14.58 11.64 5.03
CA PRO A 265 -14.43 12.78 5.93
C PRO A 265 -15.51 12.83 7.01
N VAL A 266 -15.20 13.47 8.14
CA VAL A 266 -16.18 13.71 9.20
C VAL A 266 -17.31 14.59 8.67
N GLY A 267 -18.56 14.14 8.84
CA GLY A 267 -19.76 14.81 8.35
C GLY A 267 -20.18 14.41 6.93
N TRP A 268 -19.43 13.54 6.24
CA TRP A 268 -19.73 13.10 4.88
C TRP A 268 -21.10 12.42 4.78
N ALA A 269 -21.41 11.47 5.68
CA ALA A 269 -22.70 10.79 5.67
C ALA A 269 -23.85 11.77 5.91
N ARG A 270 -23.66 12.72 6.84
CA ARG A 270 -24.66 13.74 7.13
C ARG A 270 -24.90 14.69 5.95
N ALA A 271 -23.84 15.05 5.21
CA ALA A 271 -23.94 15.87 4.02
C ALA A 271 -24.72 15.18 2.89
N ASN A 272 -24.51 13.87 2.73
CA ASN A 272 -25.12 13.05 1.69
C ASN A 272 -26.45 12.40 2.08
N GLY A 273 -26.92 12.60 3.32
CA GLY A 273 -28.10 11.89 3.82
C GLY A 273 -27.90 10.37 3.90
N TYR A 274 -26.64 9.92 4.00
CA TYR A 274 -26.27 8.52 4.11
C TYR A 274 -26.48 8.01 5.55
N GLY A 275 -26.63 6.70 5.71
CA GLY A 275 -26.77 6.08 7.02
C GLY A 275 -25.54 6.37 7.91
N LEU A 276 -25.77 6.83 9.13
CA LEU A 276 -24.72 7.10 10.11
C LEU A 276 -25.10 6.47 11.45
N LEU A 277 -24.36 5.45 11.88
CA LEU A 277 -24.49 4.88 13.21
C LEU A 277 -23.47 5.53 14.15
N ALA A 278 -23.92 6.55 14.87
CA ALA A 278 -23.13 7.31 15.82
C ALA A 278 -24.00 7.77 17.02
N ASN A 279 -23.36 8.25 18.09
CA ASN A 279 -24.09 8.84 19.21
C ASN A 279 -24.59 10.27 18.90
N ALA A 280 -25.43 10.82 19.79
CA ALA A 280 -26.05 12.12 19.59
C ALA A 280 -25.04 13.30 19.50
N GLU A 281 -23.92 13.21 20.24
CA GLU A 281 -22.90 14.25 20.25
C GLU A 281 -22.17 14.34 18.91
N TYR A 282 -21.76 13.20 18.37
CA TYR A 282 -21.12 13.12 17.04
C TYR A 282 -22.09 13.57 15.93
N VAL A 283 -23.36 13.16 16.00
CA VAL A 283 -24.38 13.58 15.02
C VAL A 283 -24.61 15.09 15.04
N GLU A 284 -24.62 15.71 16.22
CA GLU A 284 -24.73 17.16 16.37
C GLU A 284 -23.51 17.87 15.80
N HIS A 285 -22.31 17.36 16.05
CA HIS A 285 -21.05 17.86 15.47
C HIS A 285 -21.07 17.84 13.93
N CYS A 286 -21.39 16.70 13.33
CA CYS A 286 -21.57 16.58 11.88
C CYS A 286 -22.63 17.55 11.34
N SER A 287 -23.72 17.77 12.08
CA SER A 287 -24.78 18.69 11.69
C SER A 287 -24.31 20.15 11.66
N LYS A 288 -23.44 20.56 12.58
CA LYS A 288 -22.80 21.89 12.57
C LYS A 288 -21.89 22.10 11.37
N ILE A 289 -21.08 21.09 11.03
CA ILE A 289 -20.21 21.08 9.84
C ILE A 289 -21.06 21.30 8.58
N VAL A 290 -22.12 20.48 8.40
CA VAL A 290 -23.00 20.56 7.23
C VAL A 290 -23.75 21.90 7.17
N GLN A 291 -24.17 22.44 8.32
CA GLN A 291 -24.79 23.76 8.37
C GLN A 291 -23.82 24.87 7.96
N ALA A 292 -22.55 24.82 8.39
CA ALA A 292 -21.55 25.81 7.98
C ALA A 292 -21.34 25.79 6.46
N LEU A 293 -21.17 24.60 5.87
CA LEU A 293 -21.04 24.42 4.42
C LEU A 293 -22.25 24.99 3.66
N LYS A 294 -23.47 24.67 4.10
CA LYS A 294 -24.72 25.19 3.47
C LYS A 294 -24.82 26.72 3.49
N HIS A 295 -24.21 27.38 4.47
CA HIS A 295 -24.18 28.85 4.56
C HIS A 295 -22.92 29.46 3.91
N GLY A 296 -22.11 28.69 3.20
CA GLY A 296 -20.85 29.16 2.60
C GLY A 296 -19.81 29.59 3.62
N LYS A 297 -19.87 29.07 4.85
CA LYS A 297 -18.91 29.34 5.92
C LYS A 297 -17.87 28.21 5.99
N LEU A 298 -16.68 28.54 6.47
CA LEU A 298 -15.66 27.54 6.78
C LEU A 298 -16.17 26.64 7.92
N PRO A 299 -16.22 25.31 7.75
CA PRO A 299 -16.61 24.41 8.81
C PRO A 299 -15.55 24.35 9.92
N GLU A 300 -16.01 24.17 11.15
CA GLU A 300 -15.14 23.98 12.31
C GLU A 300 -15.02 22.49 12.59
N TYR A 301 -13.88 21.92 12.20
CA TYR A 301 -13.50 20.54 12.48
C TYR A 301 -12.77 20.45 13.82
N ASP A 302 -12.97 19.37 14.57
CA ASP A 302 -12.15 19.12 15.76
C ASP A 302 -10.70 18.84 15.33
N LYS A 303 -9.75 19.05 16.25
CA LYS A 303 -8.30 18.95 15.97
C LYS A 303 -7.87 17.65 15.28
N LEU A 304 -8.56 16.54 15.56
CA LEU A 304 -8.25 15.22 15.01
C LEU A 304 -9.24 14.78 13.94
N ASP A 305 -10.22 15.59 13.55
CA ASP A 305 -11.14 15.21 12.48
C ASP A 305 -10.44 15.19 11.12
N ALA A 306 -10.77 14.17 10.35
CA ALA A 306 -10.47 14.09 8.94
C ALA A 306 -11.41 15.01 8.16
N SER A 307 -10.92 16.19 7.80
CA SER A 307 -11.59 17.08 6.84
C SER A 307 -11.32 16.63 5.39
N PRO A 308 -12.12 17.07 4.40
CA PRO A 308 -11.98 16.61 3.02
C PRO A 308 -10.58 16.80 2.40
N ASP A 309 -9.83 17.81 2.83
CA ASP A 309 -8.49 18.16 2.32
C ASP A 309 -7.40 17.12 2.62
N ILE A 310 -7.62 16.19 3.56
CA ILE A 310 -6.66 15.11 3.82
C ILE A 310 -6.91 13.88 2.93
N PHE A 311 -8.03 13.83 2.21
CA PHE A 311 -8.35 12.75 1.27
C PHE A 311 -7.78 13.06 -0.12
N ASN A 312 -7.93 12.14 -1.09
CA ASN A 312 -7.37 12.37 -2.41
C ASN A 312 -8.13 13.49 -3.11
N ASP A 313 -7.43 14.24 -3.96
CA ASP A 313 -8.08 15.09 -4.96
C ASP A 313 -8.76 14.17 -5.98
N TRP A 314 -10.04 13.94 -5.77
CA TRP A 314 -10.84 13.10 -6.62
C TRP A 314 -11.41 13.90 -7.80
N LYS A 315 -11.63 13.22 -8.93
CA LYS A 315 -12.36 13.85 -10.04
C LYS A 315 -13.83 13.98 -9.65
N GLU A 316 -14.47 15.05 -10.10
CA GLU A 316 -15.93 15.13 -10.04
C GLU A 316 -16.58 14.07 -10.96
N ASN A 317 -17.92 14.00 -10.93
CA ASN A 317 -18.75 13.07 -11.70
C ASN A 317 -18.73 13.33 -13.24
N VAL A 318 -17.56 13.67 -13.81
CA VAL A 318 -17.36 14.10 -15.19
C VAL A 318 -16.12 13.50 -15.84
N ALA A 319 -16.20 13.30 -17.16
CA ALA A 319 -15.06 13.05 -18.02
C ALA A 319 -15.19 13.86 -19.32
N GLU A 320 -14.08 14.09 -20.01
CA GLU A 320 -14.05 14.76 -21.31
C GLU A 320 -14.09 13.73 -22.45
N ASP A 321 -14.84 14.01 -23.51
CA ASP A 321 -14.85 13.16 -24.71
C ASP A 321 -13.50 13.17 -25.45
N LYS A 322 -13.35 12.25 -26.42
CA LYS A 322 -12.15 12.19 -27.27
C LYS A 322 -12.07 13.43 -28.17
N GLY A 323 -11.47 14.49 -27.65
CA GLY A 323 -11.37 15.80 -28.30
C GLY A 323 -11.52 16.98 -27.34
N GLY A 324 -12.03 16.75 -26.12
CA GLY A 324 -12.28 17.82 -25.14
C GLY A 324 -13.46 18.74 -25.51
N GLU A 325 -14.31 18.31 -26.45
CA GLU A 325 -15.40 19.13 -26.98
C GLU A 325 -16.68 18.98 -26.16
N ARG A 326 -16.87 17.84 -25.48
CA ARG A 326 -18.05 17.59 -24.63
C ARG A 326 -17.69 16.96 -23.30
N THR A 327 -18.35 17.45 -22.25
CA THR A 327 -18.33 16.86 -20.91
C THR A 327 -19.39 15.76 -20.80
N ILE A 328 -18.98 14.58 -20.35
CA ILE A 328 -19.84 13.42 -20.13
C ILE A 328 -19.95 13.20 -18.63
N HIS A 329 -21.17 13.03 -18.14
CA HIS A 329 -21.48 12.92 -16.72
C HIS A 329 -21.98 11.52 -16.36
N TRP A 330 -21.69 11.08 -15.14
CA TRP A 330 -22.44 9.99 -14.51
C TRP A 330 -23.92 10.36 -14.38
N GLN A 331 -24.81 9.38 -14.56
CA GLN A 331 -26.25 9.57 -14.44
C GLN A 331 -26.88 8.41 -13.66
N VAL A 332 -27.92 8.73 -12.91
CA VAL A 332 -28.77 7.73 -12.25
C VAL A 332 -29.36 6.78 -13.30
N GLY A 333 -29.32 5.48 -13.01
CA GLY A 333 -29.78 4.42 -13.89
C GLY A 333 -28.73 3.90 -14.87
N MET A 334 -27.55 4.51 -14.97
CA MET A 334 -26.45 3.95 -15.76
C MET A 334 -26.00 2.60 -15.18
N LYS A 335 -25.77 1.63 -16.06
CA LYS A 335 -25.32 0.27 -15.71
C LYS A 335 -23.86 0.02 -16.07
N PHE A 336 -23.19 -0.79 -15.27
CA PHE A 336 -21.76 -1.09 -15.38
C PHE A 336 -21.41 -2.38 -14.63
N GLU A 337 -20.14 -2.77 -14.65
CA GLU A 337 -19.62 -3.91 -13.89
C GLU A 337 -18.81 -3.39 -12.70
N CYS A 338 -18.89 -4.07 -11.55
CA CYS A 338 -18.18 -3.64 -10.36
C CYS A 338 -17.53 -4.83 -9.63
N LEU A 339 -16.27 -4.69 -9.25
CA LEU A 339 -15.62 -5.60 -8.32
C LEU A 339 -16.05 -5.20 -6.91
N ASP A 340 -17.04 -5.91 -6.38
CA ASP A 340 -17.67 -5.58 -5.09
C ASP A 340 -16.65 -5.57 -3.93
N PRO A 341 -16.38 -4.41 -3.30
CA PRO A 341 -15.37 -4.28 -2.26
C PRO A 341 -15.78 -4.93 -0.92
N LEU A 342 -17.00 -5.44 -0.80
CA LEU A 342 -17.48 -6.22 0.34
C LEU A 342 -17.68 -7.71 0.02
N ASN A 343 -17.40 -8.14 -1.21
CA ASN A 343 -17.50 -9.55 -1.59
C ASN A 343 -16.47 -10.39 -0.81
N GLN A 344 -16.84 -11.61 -0.43
CA GLN A 344 -15.94 -12.52 0.29
C GLN A 344 -15.00 -13.32 -0.63
N SER A 345 -15.13 -13.22 -1.95
CA SER A 345 -14.23 -13.90 -2.90
C SER A 345 -13.33 -12.96 -3.70
N PHE A 346 -13.79 -11.76 -4.06
CA PHE A 346 -13.10 -10.86 -5.00
C PHE A 346 -12.70 -11.53 -6.33
N LEU A 347 -13.39 -12.61 -6.75
CA LEU A 347 -13.07 -13.38 -7.97
C LEU A 347 -13.98 -13.08 -9.16
N GLU A 348 -15.04 -12.31 -8.94
CA GLU A 348 -16.05 -11.99 -9.94
C GLU A 348 -16.37 -10.50 -9.94
N LEU A 349 -16.81 -10.01 -11.10
CA LEU A 349 -17.49 -8.73 -11.19
C LEU A 349 -18.99 -8.94 -11.01
N LYS A 350 -19.69 -7.90 -10.55
CA LYS A 350 -21.14 -7.87 -10.42
C LYS A 350 -21.73 -6.85 -11.38
N VAL A 351 -22.89 -7.18 -11.96
CA VAL A 351 -23.74 -6.21 -12.65
C VAL A 351 -24.22 -5.16 -11.64
N ALA A 352 -23.96 -3.89 -11.90
CA ALA A 352 -24.25 -2.79 -10.99
C ALA A 352 -24.97 -1.64 -11.68
N THR A 353 -25.73 -0.89 -10.89
CA THR A 353 -26.48 0.31 -11.30
C THR A 353 -26.11 1.50 -10.43
N CYS A 354 -25.97 2.68 -11.04
CA CYS A 354 -25.87 3.96 -10.32
C CYS A 354 -27.26 4.36 -9.80
N LEU A 355 -27.50 4.22 -8.50
CA LEU A 355 -28.80 4.52 -7.88
C LEU A 355 -28.95 6.00 -7.50
N ALA A 356 -27.86 6.66 -7.12
CA ALA A 356 -27.85 8.10 -6.83
C ALA A 356 -26.47 8.71 -7.06
N LEU A 357 -26.45 10.01 -7.37
CA LEU A 357 -25.23 10.82 -7.36
C LEU A 357 -25.12 11.49 -5.99
N LEU A 358 -23.96 11.33 -5.35
CA LEU A 358 -23.62 11.94 -4.07
C LEU A 358 -22.68 13.13 -4.30
N THR A 359 -22.35 13.87 -3.24
CA THR A 359 -21.39 14.98 -3.32
C THR A 359 -19.98 14.46 -3.61
N ASP A 360 -19.12 15.35 -4.11
CA ASP A 360 -17.67 15.13 -4.23
C ASP A 360 -17.30 13.88 -5.05
N GLY A 361 -18.06 13.60 -6.11
CA GLY A 361 -17.76 12.52 -7.05
C GLY A 361 -18.18 11.13 -6.58
N TYR A 362 -18.83 11.00 -5.42
CA TYR A 362 -19.34 9.70 -4.95
C TYR A 362 -20.64 9.31 -5.67
N LEU A 363 -20.82 8.00 -5.84
CA LEU A 363 -22.00 7.34 -6.37
C LEU A 363 -22.57 6.45 -5.29
N ARG A 364 -23.90 6.40 -5.15
CA ARG A 364 -24.56 5.27 -4.49
C ARG A 364 -24.85 4.23 -5.55
N ILE A 365 -24.24 3.06 -5.44
CA ILE A 365 -24.38 1.97 -6.40
C ILE A 365 -25.14 0.82 -5.76
N GLY A 366 -25.85 0.04 -6.57
CA GLY A 366 -26.47 -1.22 -6.14
C GLY A 366 -26.11 -2.34 -7.10
N PHE A 367 -25.98 -3.55 -6.60
CA PHE A 367 -25.80 -4.75 -7.42
C PHE A 367 -27.15 -5.27 -7.87
N ASP A 368 -27.31 -5.50 -9.17
CA ASP A 368 -28.60 -5.82 -9.75
C ASP A 368 -29.09 -7.19 -9.27
N GLY A 369 -30.25 -7.20 -8.60
CA GLY A 369 -30.82 -8.36 -7.93
C GLY A 369 -31.98 -7.95 -7.01
N PRO A 370 -32.56 -8.89 -6.24
CA PRO A 370 -33.66 -8.60 -5.32
C PRO A 370 -33.27 -7.60 -4.23
N ASP A 371 -32.00 -7.62 -3.81
CA ASP A 371 -31.50 -6.85 -2.65
C ASP A 371 -30.77 -5.56 -3.06
N VAL A 372 -30.95 -5.09 -4.31
CA VAL A 372 -30.22 -3.97 -4.92
C VAL A 372 -30.22 -2.68 -4.09
N GLU A 373 -31.33 -2.39 -3.38
CA GLU A 373 -31.45 -1.21 -2.52
C GLU A 373 -30.87 -1.43 -1.11
N GLU A 374 -30.97 -2.66 -0.59
CA GLU A 374 -30.51 -3.03 0.75
C GLU A 374 -28.98 -3.14 0.79
N ASP A 375 -28.39 -3.70 -0.26
CA ASP A 375 -26.94 -3.89 -0.43
C ASP A 375 -26.24 -2.65 -1.00
N ALA A 376 -26.99 -1.58 -1.30
CA ALA A 376 -26.46 -0.39 -1.94
C ALA A 376 -25.36 0.28 -1.11
N MET A 377 -24.26 0.64 -1.76
CA MET A 377 -23.07 1.16 -1.11
C MET A 377 -22.54 2.43 -1.78
N PRO A 378 -21.75 3.24 -1.06
CA PRO A 378 -21.11 4.40 -1.65
C PRO A 378 -19.76 4.01 -2.25
N ILE A 379 -19.47 4.54 -3.44
CA ILE A 379 -18.17 4.36 -4.08
C ILE A 379 -17.81 5.60 -4.87
N HIS A 380 -16.53 5.96 -4.90
CA HIS A 380 -16.10 7.12 -5.66
C HIS A 380 -16.14 6.81 -7.18
N CYS A 381 -16.55 7.76 -8.02
CA CYS A 381 -16.72 7.54 -9.46
C CYS A 381 -15.42 7.25 -10.23
N THR A 382 -14.26 7.52 -9.61
CA THR A 382 -12.93 7.15 -10.13
C THR A 382 -12.40 5.84 -9.55
N SER A 383 -13.25 5.06 -8.89
CA SER A 383 -12.81 3.86 -8.20
C SER A 383 -12.20 2.84 -9.15
N PRO A 384 -11.09 2.17 -8.76
CA PRO A 384 -10.53 1.09 -9.54
C PRO A 384 -11.43 -0.15 -9.57
N PHE A 385 -12.51 -0.17 -8.78
CA PHE A 385 -13.49 -1.25 -8.75
C PHE A 385 -14.63 -1.07 -9.76
N LEU A 386 -14.69 0.04 -10.50
CA LEU A 386 -15.73 0.30 -11.51
C LEU A 386 -15.24 -0.05 -12.92
N PHE A 387 -16.02 -0.81 -13.68
CA PHE A 387 -15.66 -1.29 -15.02
C PHE A 387 -16.79 -1.05 -16.03
N PRO A 388 -16.48 -0.75 -17.30
CA PRO A 388 -17.51 -0.66 -18.32
C PRO A 388 -18.20 -2.01 -18.53
N THR A 389 -19.42 -1.99 -19.05
CA THR A 389 -20.13 -3.20 -19.45
C THR A 389 -19.28 -4.04 -20.41
N ASN A 390 -19.33 -5.36 -20.27
CA ASN A 390 -18.62 -6.36 -21.07
C ASN A 390 -17.13 -6.57 -20.70
N TYR A 391 -16.60 -5.86 -19.70
CA TYR A 391 -15.20 -6.01 -19.26
C TYR A 391 -14.89 -7.44 -18.79
N ALA A 392 -15.78 -8.04 -17.99
CA ALA A 392 -15.63 -9.39 -17.46
C ALA A 392 -15.51 -10.42 -18.59
N ALA A 393 -16.42 -10.36 -19.57
CA ALA A 393 -16.42 -11.26 -20.72
C ALA A 393 -15.14 -11.09 -21.58
N GLU A 394 -14.70 -9.86 -21.83
CA GLU A 394 -13.49 -9.56 -22.61
C GLU A 394 -12.21 -10.06 -21.95
N HIS A 395 -12.19 -10.15 -20.62
CA HIS A 395 -11.00 -10.53 -19.86
C HIS A 395 -11.10 -11.91 -19.19
N GLY A 396 -12.19 -12.64 -19.41
CA GLY A 396 -12.40 -13.98 -18.86
C GLY A 396 -12.51 -13.97 -17.33
N ILE A 397 -13.26 -13.01 -16.79
CA ILE A 397 -13.65 -12.91 -15.38
C ILE A 397 -15.10 -13.37 -15.26
N ALA A 398 -15.44 -14.03 -14.15
CA ALA A 398 -16.83 -14.36 -13.87
C ALA A 398 -17.65 -13.07 -13.67
N LEU A 399 -18.87 -13.06 -14.20
CA LEU A 399 -19.83 -11.97 -14.01
C LEU A 399 -21.07 -12.54 -13.33
N SER A 400 -21.42 -12.01 -12.17
CA SER A 400 -22.68 -12.31 -11.49
C SER A 400 -23.65 -11.13 -11.63
N GLY A 401 -24.94 -11.42 -11.59
CA GLY A 401 -26.00 -10.44 -11.86
C GLY A 401 -27.38 -11.02 -11.60
N PRO A 402 -28.45 -10.31 -12.00
CA PRO A 402 -29.80 -10.66 -11.60
C PRO A 402 -30.17 -12.04 -12.15
N LYS A 403 -30.49 -12.96 -11.22
CA LYS A 403 -30.87 -14.34 -11.49
C LYS A 403 -32.27 -14.45 -12.10
N GLU A 404 -32.49 -14.02 -13.33
CA GLU A 404 -33.85 -14.02 -13.92
C GLU A 404 -33.94 -14.38 -15.40
N THR A 405 -32.87 -14.85 -16.06
CA THR A 405 -33.00 -15.38 -17.44
C THR A 405 -32.46 -16.80 -17.53
N GLU A 406 -33.32 -17.74 -17.94
CA GLU A 406 -32.88 -19.05 -18.42
C GLU A 406 -31.90 -18.84 -19.58
N GLY A 407 -30.60 -19.08 -19.35
CA GLY A 407 -29.53 -18.91 -20.34
C GLY A 407 -28.33 -18.08 -19.84
N ASP A 408 -27.34 -17.89 -20.71
CA ASP A 408 -26.17 -17.07 -20.44
C ASP A 408 -26.55 -15.57 -20.42
N PHE A 409 -25.95 -14.81 -19.50
CA PHE A 409 -26.20 -13.37 -19.37
C PHE A 409 -25.74 -12.58 -20.62
N SER A 410 -26.59 -11.67 -21.12
CA SER A 410 -26.35 -10.84 -22.30
C SER A 410 -26.60 -9.37 -21.99
N TRP A 411 -25.53 -8.55 -22.00
CA TRP A 411 -25.62 -7.10 -21.78
C TRP A 411 -26.64 -6.40 -22.72
N PRO A 412 -26.63 -6.64 -24.05
CA PRO A 412 -27.59 -6.01 -24.96
C PRO A 412 -29.05 -6.33 -24.64
N ASP A 413 -29.34 -7.58 -24.27
CA ASP A 413 -30.72 -8.00 -23.96
C ASP A 413 -31.14 -7.47 -22.60
N TYR A 414 -30.25 -7.52 -21.61
CA TYR A 414 -30.49 -7.00 -20.28
C TYR A 414 -30.76 -5.49 -20.30
N LEU A 415 -29.93 -4.71 -20.99
CA LEU A 415 -30.12 -3.26 -21.17
C LEU A 415 -31.45 -2.93 -21.84
N ARG A 416 -31.86 -3.73 -22.83
CA ARG A 416 -33.17 -3.58 -23.51
C ARG A 416 -34.33 -3.89 -22.57
N GLN A 417 -34.21 -4.94 -21.76
CA GLN A 417 -35.23 -5.38 -20.80
C GLN A 417 -35.48 -4.30 -19.73
N CYS A 418 -34.41 -3.74 -19.16
CA CYS A 418 -34.54 -2.71 -18.11
C CYS A 418 -34.65 -1.28 -18.65
N GLN A 419 -34.64 -1.09 -19.98
CA GLN A 419 -34.65 0.23 -20.63
C GLN A 419 -33.56 1.17 -20.11
N ALA A 420 -32.37 0.62 -19.82
CA ALA A 420 -31.25 1.38 -19.26
C ALA A 420 -30.16 1.60 -20.29
N ILE A 421 -29.21 2.48 -19.95
CA ILE A 421 -28.02 2.75 -20.76
C ILE A 421 -26.76 2.26 -20.02
N PRO A 422 -25.75 1.77 -20.74
CA PRO A 422 -24.45 1.51 -20.14
C PRO A 422 -23.77 2.84 -19.80
N ALA A 423 -23.04 2.87 -18.69
CA ALA A 423 -22.12 3.97 -18.40
C ALA A 423 -21.05 4.04 -19.53
N PRO A 424 -20.82 5.21 -20.15
CA PRO A 424 -19.82 5.34 -21.21
C PRO A 424 -18.40 5.02 -20.74
N ASN A 425 -17.61 4.32 -21.58
CA ASN A 425 -16.23 3.91 -21.25
C ASN A 425 -15.31 5.03 -20.79
N VAL A 426 -15.57 6.28 -21.20
CA VAL A 426 -14.76 7.45 -20.82
C VAL A 426 -14.88 7.83 -19.34
N LEU A 427 -15.93 7.36 -18.66
CA LEU A 427 -16.12 7.56 -17.22
C LEU A 427 -15.25 6.63 -16.38
N PHE A 428 -14.61 5.63 -16.99
CA PHE A 428 -13.79 4.63 -16.31
C PHE A 428 -12.30 4.85 -16.57
N ASP A 429 -11.47 4.24 -15.72
CA ASP A 429 -10.04 4.23 -15.94
C ASP A 429 -9.67 3.51 -17.24
N PRO A 430 -8.75 4.07 -18.04
CA PRO A 430 -8.29 3.42 -19.26
C PRO A 430 -7.47 2.17 -18.93
N LEU A 431 -7.45 1.22 -19.88
CA LEU A 431 -6.54 0.08 -19.81
C LEU A 431 -5.07 0.56 -19.71
N PRO A 432 -4.23 -0.12 -18.91
CA PRO A 432 -2.81 0.21 -18.81
C PRO A 432 -2.10 -0.02 -20.14
N SER A 433 -1.03 0.75 -20.37
CA SER A 433 -0.16 0.51 -21.52
C SER A 433 0.57 -0.83 -21.37
N ALA A 434 0.92 -1.45 -22.51
CA ALA A 434 1.70 -2.69 -22.52
C ALA A 434 3.01 -2.57 -21.72
N ALA A 435 3.66 -1.40 -21.77
CA ALA A 435 4.87 -1.10 -21.00
C ALA A 435 4.65 -1.09 -19.48
N LYS A 436 3.45 -0.74 -18.99
CA LYS A 436 3.14 -0.87 -17.55
C LYS A 436 2.91 -2.33 -17.18
N LEU A 437 2.11 -3.04 -17.98
CA LEU A 437 1.79 -4.45 -17.72
C LEU A 437 3.01 -5.38 -17.83
N GLN A 438 4.05 -5.00 -18.59
CA GLN A 438 5.24 -5.85 -18.74
C GLN A 438 5.95 -6.15 -17.41
N HIS A 439 5.76 -5.32 -16.37
CA HIS A 439 6.33 -5.53 -15.04
C HIS A 439 5.62 -6.61 -14.23
N PHE A 440 4.39 -6.98 -14.63
CA PHE A 440 3.59 -8.01 -14.00
C PHE A 440 3.62 -9.25 -14.88
N LYS A 441 4.17 -10.35 -14.37
CA LYS A 441 4.29 -11.62 -15.09
C LYS A 441 3.55 -12.71 -14.34
N VAL A 442 2.86 -13.57 -15.07
CA VAL A 442 2.29 -14.78 -14.49
C VAL A 442 3.43 -15.63 -13.92
N GLY A 443 3.30 -16.05 -12.67
CA GLY A 443 4.33 -16.73 -11.89
C GLY A 443 5.20 -15.80 -11.04
N ALA A 444 5.10 -14.48 -11.20
CA ALA A 444 5.87 -13.54 -10.39
C ALA A 444 5.35 -13.47 -8.95
N LYS A 445 6.29 -13.43 -8.00
CA LYS A 445 6.06 -13.35 -6.55
C LYS A 445 5.94 -11.90 -6.08
N LEU A 446 5.09 -11.71 -5.08
CA LEU A 446 4.86 -10.47 -4.34
C LEU A 446 4.31 -10.79 -2.95
N GLU A 447 4.07 -9.75 -2.15
CA GLU A 447 3.28 -9.84 -0.91
C GLU A 447 1.93 -9.16 -1.14
N ALA A 448 0.83 -9.75 -0.68
CA ALA A 448 -0.51 -9.21 -0.90
C ALA A 448 -1.35 -9.26 0.38
N THR A 449 -2.12 -8.21 0.64
CA THR A 449 -3.14 -8.23 1.69
C THR A 449 -4.29 -9.14 1.28
N ASP A 450 -4.81 -9.93 2.22
CA ASP A 450 -6.07 -10.63 2.03
C ASP A 450 -7.23 -9.63 2.11
N GLN A 451 -7.97 -9.39 1.02
CA GLN A 451 -9.06 -8.40 1.01
C GLN A 451 -10.24 -8.79 1.91
N CYS A 452 -10.39 -10.08 2.20
CA CYS A 452 -11.41 -10.60 3.11
C CYS A 452 -10.98 -10.42 4.58
N GLU A 453 -9.70 -10.61 4.85
CA GLU A 453 -9.07 -10.39 6.16
C GLU A 453 -7.92 -9.36 6.08
N PRO A 454 -8.21 -8.04 6.02
CA PRO A 454 -7.21 -7.01 5.69
C PRO A 454 -6.03 -6.89 6.67
N ASN A 455 -6.14 -7.54 7.82
CA ASN A 455 -5.08 -7.67 8.83
C ASN A 455 -3.96 -8.63 8.39
N LEU A 456 -4.22 -9.51 7.42
CA LEU A 456 -3.26 -10.49 6.94
C LEU A 456 -2.54 -9.96 5.70
N VAL A 457 -1.23 -10.14 5.66
CA VAL A 457 -0.42 -9.99 4.44
C VAL A 457 0.26 -11.33 4.19
N CYS A 458 0.13 -11.83 2.97
CA CYS A 458 0.50 -13.19 2.60
C CYS A 458 1.51 -13.20 1.44
N PRO A 459 2.41 -14.19 1.37
CA PRO A 459 3.19 -14.46 0.17
C PRO A 459 2.27 -14.89 -0.96
N ALA A 460 2.42 -14.26 -2.12
CA ALA A 460 1.47 -14.41 -3.21
C ALA A 460 2.15 -14.49 -4.58
N THR A 461 1.39 -14.97 -5.56
CA THR A 461 1.82 -15.18 -6.94
C THR A 461 0.79 -14.63 -7.92
N ILE A 462 1.22 -13.91 -8.94
CA ILE A 462 0.32 -13.53 -10.05
C ILE A 462 -0.01 -14.80 -10.86
N CYS A 463 -1.27 -15.22 -10.89
CA CYS A 463 -1.69 -16.40 -11.66
C CYS A 463 -2.33 -16.04 -13.01
N ALA A 464 -2.94 -14.85 -13.13
CA ALA A 464 -3.46 -14.35 -14.39
C ALA A 464 -3.46 -12.81 -14.46
N ILE A 465 -3.51 -12.29 -15.69
CA ILE A 465 -3.66 -10.85 -15.97
C ILE A 465 -4.94 -10.68 -16.78
N ARG A 466 -5.91 -9.95 -16.23
CA ARG A 466 -7.30 -9.82 -16.68
C ARG A 466 -7.59 -8.35 -17.04
N GLY A 467 -6.92 -7.84 -18.07
CA GLY A 467 -6.92 -6.43 -18.43
C GLY A 467 -6.07 -5.59 -17.47
N ARG A 468 -6.70 -4.72 -16.67
CA ARG A 468 -6.05 -3.98 -15.57
C ARG A 468 -6.05 -4.72 -14.24
N LEU A 469 -6.79 -5.82 -14.13
CA LEU A 469 -6.86 -6.64 -12.93
C LEU A 469 -5.77 -7.74 -12.96
N LEU A 470 -5.09 -7.92 -11.85
CA LEU A 470 -4.20 -9.04 -11.57
C LEU A 470 -4.97 -10.05 -10.74
N GLN A 471 -5.01 -11.30 -11.19
CA GLN A 471 -5.47 -12.42 -10.36
C GLN A 471 -4.29 -12.90 -9.54
N VAL A 472 -4.43 -12.83 -8.22
CA VAL A 472 -3.36 -13.09 -7.25
C VAL A 472 -3.73 -14.34 -6.45
N HIS A 473 -2.83 -15.31 -6.48
CA HIS A 473 -2.91 -16.56 -5.74
C HIS A 473 -2.13 -16.45 -4.43
N PHE A 474 -2.72 -16.87 -3.31
CA PHE A 474 -2.04 -16.95 -2.02
C PHE A 474 -1.33 -18.30 -1.87
N ASP A 475 -0.01 -18.26 -1.71
CA ASP A 475 0.82 -19.47 -1.75
C ASP A 475 0.39 -20.50 -0.69
N GLY A 476 0.15 -21.74 -1.15
CA GLY A 476 -0.24 -22.87 -0.29
C GLY A 476 -1.75 -22.99 -0.04
N TRP A 477 -2.54 -22.01 -0.46
CA TRP A 477 -3.99 -22.07 -0.41
C TRP A 477 -4.58 -22.60 -1.71
N GLU A 478 -5.87 -22.93 -1.69
CA GLU A 478 -6.62 -23.40 -2.84
C GLU A 478 -6.95 -22.23 -3.80
N SER A 479 -7.10 -22.49 -5.11
CA SER A 479 -7.33 -21.44 -6.12
C SER A 479 -8.64 -20.67 -5.96
N GLU A 480 -9.59 -21.22 -5.21
CA GLU A 480 -10.84 -20.58 -4.81
C GLU A 480 -10.62 -19.40 -3.85
N MET A 481 -9.42 -19.32 -3.24
CA MET A 481 -8.99 -18.21 -2.40
C MET A 481 -8.22 -17.13 -3.18
N ASP A 482 -7.99 -17.33 -4.48
CA ASP A 482 -7.40 -16.29 -5.33
C ASP A 482 -8.26 -15.02 -5.27
N GLN A 483 -7.66 -13.84 -5.50
CA GLN A 483 -8.39 -12.57 -5.47
C GLN A 483 -7.95 -11.67 -6.63
N LEU A 484 -8.88 -10.86 -7.14
CA LEU A 484 -8.60 -9.85 -8.16
C LEU A 484 -8.18 -8.53 -7.52
N PHE A 485 -7.13 -7.91 -8.05
CA PHE A 485 -6.62 -6.60 -7.64
C PHE A 485 -6.39 -5.73 -8.87
N ASP A 486 -6.72 -4.44 -8.84
CA ASP A 486 -6.19 -3.49 -9.84
C ASP A 486 -4.66 -3.50 -9.75
N TYR A 487 -3.97 -3.44 -10.90
CA TYR A 487 -2.50 -3.44 -10.94
C TYR A 487 -1.86 -2.28 -10.16
N ARG A 488 -2.61 -1.21 -9.87
CA ARG A 488 -2.19 -0.06 -9.05
C ARG A 488 -2.56 -0.21 -7.58
N SER A 489 -3.17 -1.33 -7.19
CA SER A 489 -3.64 -1.56 -5.82
C SER A 489 -2.50 -1.33 -4.83
N ARG A 490 -2.83 -0.61 -3.77
CA ARG A 490 -1.94 -0.31 -2.64
C ARG A 490 -1.92 -1.44 -1.59
N GLU A 491 -2.67 -2.50 -1.86
CA GLU A 491 -2.74 -3.73 -1.10
C GLU A 491 -1.83 -4.83 -1.68
N LEU A 492 -1.08 -4.51 -2.75
CA LEU A 492 -0.01 -5.33 -3.31
C LEU A 492 1.34 -4.69 -3.00
N PHE A 493 2.30 -5.49 -2.54
CA PHE A 493 3.60 -5.03 -2.11
C PHE A 493 4.75 -5.80 -2.76
N PRO A 494 5.90 -5.16 -2.98
CA PRO A 494 7.12 -5.86 -3.34
C PRO A 494 7.53 -6.82 -2.21
N ILE A 495 8.22 -7.91 -2.57
CA ILE A 495 8.80 -8.82 -1.57
C ILE A 495 9.76 -8.07 -0.63
N GLY A 496 9.69 -8.39 0.66
CA GLY A 496 10.45 -7.73 1.72
C GLY A 496 9.76 -6.48 2.28
N TRP A 497 8.55 -6.14 1.84
CA TRP A 497 7.79 -5.00 2.39
C TRP A 497 7.44 -5.24 3.86
N CYS A 498 6.91 -6.42 4.21
CA CYS A 498 6.60 -6.78 5.59
C CYS A 498 7.81 -6.66 6.52
N GLU A 499 8.97 -7.19 6.10
CA GLU A 499 10.21 -7.08 6.88
C GLU A 499 10.67 -5.63 7.06
N MET A 500 10.58 -4.81 5.99
CA MET A 500 10.94 -3.40 6.05
C MET A 500 10.07 -2.61 7.03
N TYR A 501 8.76 -2.88 7.05
CA TYR A 501 7.81 -2.17 7.90
C TYR A 501 7.62 -2.80 9.29
N GLY A 502 8.20 -3.97 9.54
CA GLY A 502 7.95 -4.73 10.76
C GLY A 502 6.52 -5.28 10.84
N TYR A 503 5.89 -5.55 9.69
CA TYR A 503 4.59 -6.21 9.60
C TYR A 503 4.76 -7.72 9.52
N LYS A 504 3.79 -8.48 10.03
CA LYS A 504 3.83 -9.94 9.94
C LYS A 504 3.50 -10.39 8.52
N LEU A 505 4.40 -11.15 7.90
CA LEU A 505 4.11 -11.91 6.69
C LEU A 505 3.64 -13.32 7.09
N GLU A 506 2.42 -13.67 6.70
CA GLU A 506 1.86 -14.99 6.98
C GLU A 506 2.65 -16.10 6.27
N ALA A 507 2.64 -17.30 6.85
CA ALA A 507 3.29 -18.45 6.24
C ALA A 507 2.33 -19.16 5.26
N PRO A 508 2.83 -19.71 4.14
CA PRO A 508 2.04 -20.59 3.29
C PRO A 508 1.41 -21.72 4.10
N LYS A 509 0.19 -22.13 3.75
CA LYS A 509 -0.50 -23.23 4.45
C LYS A 509 0.36 -24.49 4.45
N GLY A 510 0.54 -25.10 5.63
CA GLY A 510 1.40 -26.28 5.81
C GLY A 510 2.91 -25.99 5.89
N TYR A 511 3.33 -24.72 5.85
CA TYR A 511 4.73 -24.34 6.06
C TYR A 511 5.10 -24.37 7.55
N ASP A 512 6.16 -25.10 7.88
CA ASP A 512 6.63 -25.27 9.26
C ASP A 512 7.70 -24.22 9.62
N LEU A 513 7.28 -23.17 10.32
CA LEU A 513 8.17 -22.11 10.82
C LEU A 513 9.20 -22.58 11.86
N SER A 514 9.03 -23.78 12.44
CA SER A 514 9.93 -24.33 13.46
C SER A 514 11.18 -25.01 12.86
N LYS A 515 11.12 -25.39 11.57
CA LYS A 515 12.25 -25.94 10.81
C LYS A 515 13.21 -24.82 10.37
N LYS A 516 13.78 -24.11 11.35
CA LYS A 516 14.82 -23.11 11.13
C LYS A 516 16.05 -23.78 10.49
N LYS A 517 16.49 -23.29 9.34
CA LYS A 517 17.93 -23.08 9.14
C LYS A 517 18.20 -21.68 9.68
N MET A 518 18.73 -21.59 10.90
CA MET A 518 19.27 -20.31 11.36
C MET A 518 20.46 -20.01 10.44
N ARG A 519 20.32 -19.04 9.54
CA ARG A 519 21.48 -18.32 9.01
C ARG A 519 21.67 -17.11 9.89
N THR A 520 22.60 -17.20 10.82
CA THR A 520 23.19 -16.03 11.45
C THR A 520 24.03 -15.33 10.38
N ILE A 521 23.96 -14.00 10.29
CA ILE A 521 24.90 -13.24 9.46
C ILE A 521 26.30 -13.52 10.05
N GLY A 522 27.10 -14.35 9.39
CA GLY A 522 28.47 -14.65 9.81
C GLY A 522 28.86 -16.12 10.06
N GLU A 523 28.20 -17.12 9.47
CA GLU A 523 28.79 -18.47 9.31
C GLU A 523 29.25 -18.74 7.87
#